data_AF-A0A7T0IH72-F1
#
_entry.id   AF-A0A7T0IH72-F1
#
_cell.length_a   1.000
_cell.length_b   1.000
_cell.length_c   1.000
_cell.angle_alpha   90.00
_cell.angle_beta   90.00
_cell.angle_gamma   90.00
#
_symmetry.space_group_name_H-M   'P 1'
#
loop_
_entity.id
_entity.type
_entity.pdbx_description
1 polymer ?
#
loop_
_entity_poly.entity_id
_entity_poly.type
_entity_poly.pdbx_seq_one_letter_code
_entity_poly.pdbx_strand_id
1 'polypeptide(L)' 'MPNPKVFFDMTIGGQSAGRIVMELYADLTPRTAENFRALCTGEKGVGRSGKPLTTKARKPWNSPQAG' A
#
# COMPACT_ATOMS: atom_id res chain seq x y z
N MET A 1 20.17 -3.21 -10.90
CA MET A 1 19.27 -2.15 -10.35
C MET A 1 19.08 -2.43 -8.87
N PRO A 2 19.07 -1.41 -8.01
CA PRO A 2 18.82 -1.60 -6.57
C PRO A 2 17.37 -2.05 -6.33
N ASN A 3 17.16 -2.83 -5.27
CA ASN A 3 15.84 -3.30 -4.87
C ASN A 3 14.94 -2.12 -4.45
N PRO A 4 13.68 -2.04 -4.94
CA PRO A 4 12.78 -0.96 -4.59
C PRO A 4 12.46 -0.92 -3.09
N LYS A 5 12.33 0.29 -2.53
CA LYS A 5 11.87 0.48 -1.15
C LYS A 5 10.52 1.19 -1.14
N VAL A 6 9.60 0.68 -0.32
CA VAL A 6 8.26 1.24 -0.11
C VAL A 6 8.01 1.46 1.37
N PHE A 7 7.02 2.28 1.71
CA PHE A 7 6.71 2.56 3.11
C PHE A 7 5.21 2.65 3.36
N PHE A 8 4.83 2.33 4.59
CA PHE A 8 3.49 2.53 5.12
C PHE A 8 3.55 3.45 6.33
N ASP A 9 2.72 4.50 6.30
CA ASP A 9 2.43 5.30 7.48
C ASP A 9 1.28 4.64 8.25
N MET A 10 1.54 4.27 9.49
CA MET A 10 0.58 3.55 10.33
C MET A 10 -0.07 4.48 11.35
N THR A 11 -1.36 4.29 11.56
CA THR A 11 -2.11 4.91 12.66
C THR A 11 -2.83 3.84 13.47
N ILE A 12 -2.81 3.97 14.80
CA ILE A 12 -3.51 3.08 15.74
C ILE A 12 -4.38 3.97 16.62
N GLY A 13 -5.70 3.71 16.64
CA GLY A 13 -6.64 4.55 17.39
C GLY A 13 -6.68 6.02 16.94
N GLY A 14 -6.32 6.31 15.69
CA GLY A 14 -6.23 7.68 15.16
C GLY A 14 -4.92 8.41 15.49
N GLN A 15 -4.02 7.80 16.28
CA GLN A 15 -2.69 8.35 16.55
C GLN A 15 -1.63 7.74 15.63
N SER A 16 -0.66 8.55 15.22
CA SER A 16 0.47 8.07 14.41
C SER A 16 1.28 7.05 15.19
N ALA A 17 1.43 5.85 14.64
CA ALA A 17 2.20 4.74 15.19
C ALA A 17 3.59 4.61 14.53
N GLY A 18 3.92 5.51 13.60
CA GLY A 18 5.19 5.53 12.89
C GLY A 18 5.12 5.00 11.46
N ARG A 19 6.30 4.79 10.87
CA ARG A 19 6.48 4.39 9.48
C ARG A 19 7.20 3.05 9.39
N ILE A 20 6.62 2.10 8.68
CA ILE A 20 7.28 0.87 8.28
C ILE A 20 7.91 1.08 6.90
N VAL A 21 9.20 0.79 6.77
CA VAL A 21 9.92 0.79 5.49
C VAL A 21 10.26 -0.66 5.12
N MET A 22 9.92 -1.07 3.91
CA MET A 22 10.17 -2.42 3.40
C MET A 22 10.97 -2.34 2.11
N GLU A 23 11.94 -3.23 1.98
CA GLU A 23 12.69 -3.46 0.73
C GLU A 23 12.08 -4.66 -0.01
N LEU A 24 11.84 -4.50 -1.31
CA LEU A 24 11.25 -5.52 -2.16
C LEU A 24 12.35 -6.23 -2.94
N TYR A 25 12.45 -7.55 -2.79
CA TYR A 25 13.41 -8.39 -3.52
C TYR A 25 13.00 -8.54 -5.00
N ALA A 26 13.28 -7.50 -5.80
CA ALA A 26 13.01 -7.47 -7.23
C ALA A 26 14.00 -8.33 -8.02
N ASP A 27 15.17 -8.58 -7.46
CA ASP A 27 16.17 -9.53 -7.96
C ASP A 27 15.66 -10.98 -7.94
N LEU A 28 14.95 -11.38 -6.89
CA LEU A 28 14.37 -12.72 -6.75
C LEU A 28 12.96 -12.81 -7.32
N THR A 29 12.14 -11.78 -7.11
CA THR A 29 10.70 -11.80 -7.40
C THR A 29 10.24 -10.55 -8.18
N PRO A 30 10.74 -10.33 -9.41
CA PRO A 30 10.57 -9.06 -10.12
C PRO A 30 9.11 -8.69 -10.36
N ARG A 31 8.26 -9.66 -10.72
CA ARG A 31 6.82 -9.43 -10.96
C ARG A 31 6.06 -9.08 -9.68
N THR A 32 6.38 -9.76 -8.59
CA THR A 32 5.73 -9.54 -7.29
C THR A 32 6.14 -8.20 -6.70
N ALA A 33 7.44 -7.89 -6.77
CA ALA A 33 7.98 -6.61 -6.31
C ALA A 33 7.36 -5.45 -7.08
N GLU A 34 7.25 -5.54 -8.41
CA GLU A 34 6.63 -4.48 -9.21
C GLU A 34 5.14 -4.33 -8.93
N ASN A 35 4.40 -5.44 -8.78
CA ASN A 35 2.99 -5.40 -8.40
C ASN A 35 2.79 -4.68 -7.06
N PHE A 36 3.59 -5.03 -6.04
CA PHE A 36 3.47 -4.42 -4.72
C PHE A 36 3.88 -2.94 -4.72
N ARG A 37 4.95 -2.59 -5.45
CA ARG A 37 5.37 -1.20 -5.65
C ARG A 37 4.24 -0.36 -6.26
N ALA A 38 3.63 -0.85 -7.34
CA ALA A 38 2.57 -0.17 -8.05
C ALA A 38 1.31 0.02 -7.19
N LEU A 39 0.99 -0.95 -6.34
CA LEU A 39 -0.10 -0.81 -5.36
C LEU A 39 0.23 0.23 -4.27
N CYS A 40 1.50 0.36 -3.86
CA CYS A 40 1.89 1.38 -2.89
C CYS A 40 1.79 2.80 -3.47
N THR A 41 2.15 2.99 -4.74
CA THR A 41 2.06 4.30 -5.41
C THR A 41 0.64 4.63 -5.87
N GLY A 42 -0.16 3.62 -6.21
CA GLY A 42 -1.48 3.81 -6.82
C GLY A 42 -1.42 4.22 -8.30
N GLU A 43 -0.26 4.13 -8.94
CA GLU A 43 -0.02 4.63 -10.30
C GLU A 43 -0.84 3.92 -11.39
N LYS A 44 -1.39 2.74 -11.08
CA LYS A 44 -2.16 1.92 -12.02
C LYS A 44 -3.66 2.26 -12.08
N GLY A 45 -4.11 3.29 -11.36
CA GLY A 45 -5.47 3.80 -11.46
C GLY A 45 -6.52 2.89 -10.84
N VAL A 46 -7.59 2.59 -11.57
CA VAL A 46 -8.76 1.84 -11.07
C VAL A 46 -8.73 0.40 -11.59
N GLY A 47 -8.90 -0.56 -10.67
CA GLY A 47 -8.95 -1.98 -11.00
C GLY A 47 -10.30 -2.39 -11.57
N ARG A 48 -10.38 -3.61 -12.10
CA ARG A 48 -11.63 -4.18 -12.64
C ARG A 48 -12.79 -4.24 -11.63
N SER A 49 -12.48 -4.21 -10.33
CA SER A 49 -13.46 -4.13 -9.24
C SER A 49 -14.07 -2.74 -9.05
N GLY A 50 -13.70 -1.75 -9.88
CA GLY A 50 -14.12 -0.35 -9.73
C GLY A 50 -13.44 0.37 -8.57
N LYS A 51 -12.51 -0.29 -7.86
CA LYS A 51 -11.75 0.29 -6.74
C LYS A 51 -10.36 0.73 -7.21
N PRO A 52 -9.81 1.83 -6.68
CA PRO A 52 -8.42 2.21 -6.94
C PRO A 52 -7.45 1.09 -6.55
N LEU A 53 -6.46 0.85 -7.40
CA LEU A 53 -5.37 -0.09 -7.15
C LEU A 53 -4.33 0.56 -6.24
N THR A 54 -4.71 0.78 -4.98
CA THR A 54 -3.82 1.36 -3.97
C THR A 54 -3.91 0.60 -2.65
N THR A 55 -2.78 0.45 -1.96
CA THR A 55 -2.73 -0.07 -0.59
C THR A 55 -3.17 0.96 0.45
N LYS A 56 -3.33 2.24 0.08
CA LYS A 56 -3.85 3.26 1.01
C LYS A 56 -5.27 2.90 1.44
N ALA A 57 -5.40 2.47 2.70
CA ALA A 57 -6.69 2.22 3.31
C ALA A 57 -7.52 3.51 3.31
N ARG A 58 -8.66 3.50 2.61
CA ARG A 58 -9.52 4.67 2.45
C ARG A 58 -10.46 4.88 3.65
N LYS A 59 -10.56 3.92 4.57
CA LYS A 59 -11.35 4.03 5.80
C LYS A 59 -10.50 3.63 7.00
N PRO A 60 -10.41 4.46 8.05
CA PRO A 60 -9.94 3.98 9.34
C PRO A 60 -10.90 2.88 9.82
N TRP A 61 -10.34 1.82 10.42
CA TRP A 61 -11.09 0.67 10.95
C TRP A 61 -12.24 1.10 11.88
N ASN A 62 -12.09 2.24 12.56
CA ASN A 62 -13.11 2.82 13.44
C ASN A 62 -14.16 3.70 12.72
N SER A 63 -14.35 3.53 11.42
CA SER A 63 -15.45 4.20 10.74
C SER A 63 -16.74 3.45 11.08
N PRO A 64 -17.74 4.07 11.75
CA PRO A 64 -19.04 3.43 11.89
C PRO A 64 -19.54 3.10 10.49
N GLN A 65 -19.98 1.85 10.31
CA GLN A 65 -20.68 1.45 9.10
C GLN A 65 -21.87 2.40 8.99
N ALA A 66 -21.81 3.35 8.05
CA ALA A 66 -22.98 4.11 7.68
C ALA A 66 -24.03 3.09 7.22
N GLY A 67 -25.14 3.05 7.95
CA GLY A 67 -26.30 2.22 7.64
C GLY A 67 -26.94 2.57 6.30
#